data_AF-A0A2M9P2Y3-F1
#
_entry.id   AF-A0A2M9P2Y3-F1
#
_cell.length_a   1.000
_cell.length_b   1.000
_cell.length_c   1.000
_cell.angle_alpha   90.00
_cell.angle_beta   90.00
_cell.angle_gamma   90.00
#
_symmetry.space_group_name_H-M   'P 1'
#
loop_
_entity.id
_entity.type
_entity.pdbx_description
1 polymer ?
#
loop_
_entity_poly.entity_id
_entity_poly.type
_entity_poly.pdbx_seq_one_letter_code
_entity_poly.pdbx_strand_id
1 'polypeptide(L)'
;IFQELANHLGANWTYQHPSEIMDEAASLAGYFAGVSYERLEGFNSQIWPVAKDGTDTPILFEEGFAVEDGKARLIPLEWTPPFEAGAEYDLHLNNGRLLEHFHEGNM
;
A
#
# COMPACT_ATOMS: atom_id res chain seq x y z
N ILE A 1 22.26 -3.71 3.48
CA ILE A 1 21.63 -3.79 4.82
C ILE A 1 20.77 -5.06 4.97
N PHE A 2 19.52 -5.12 4.49
CA PHE A 2 18.62 -6.26 4.81
C PHE A 2 19.13 -7.61 4.28
N GLN A 3 19.59 -7.67 3.02
CA GLN A 3 20.22 -8.87 2.46
C GLN A 3 21.45 -9.31 3.26
N GLU A 4 22.32 -8.38 3.65
CA GLU A 4 23.52 -8.69 4.44
C GLU A 4 23.13 -9.27 5.80
N LEU A 5 22.16 -8.66 6.49
CA LEU A 5 21.66 -9.17 7.77
C LEU A 5 21.07 -10.57 7.61
N ALA A 6 20.21 -10.77 6.60
CA ALA A 6 19.61 -12.08 6.32
C ALA A 6 20.68 -13.13 6.01
N ASN A 7 21.75 -12.76 5.30
CA ASN A 7 22.86 -13.66 4.99
C ASN A 7 23.72 -13.98 6.22
N HIS A 8 23.91 -13.04 7.15
CA HIS A 8 24.52 -13.34 8.46
C HIS A 8 23.69 -14.34 9.28
N LEU A 9 22.38 -14.41 9.01
CA LEU A 9 21.45 -15.37 9.62
C LEU A 9 21.26 -16.65 8.77
N GLY A 10 22.00 -16.82 7.67
CA GLY A 10 22.01 -18.04 6.86
C GLY A 10 20.99 -18.10 5.71
N ALA A 11 20.37 -16.97 5.33
CA ALA A 11 19.35 -16.95 4.27
C ALA A 11 19.89 -17.13 2.84
N ASN A 12 21.19 -16.87 2.60
CA ASN A 12 21.87 -17.00 1.30
C ASN A 12 21.21 -16.25 0.13
N TRP A 13 20.63 -15.08 0.38
CA TRP A 13 20.08 -14.20 -0.65
C TRP A 13 21.20 -13.60 -1.52
N THR A 14 20.94 -13.50 -2.81
CA THR A 14 21.91 -13.05 -3.82
C THR A 14 21.35 -11.99 -4.76
N TYR A 15 20.32 -11.25 -4.35
CA TYR A 15 19.74 -10.21 -5.21
C TYR A 15 20.79 -9.16 -5.56
N GLN A 16 20.86 -8.82 -6.84
CA GLN A 16 21.77 -7.81 -7.39
C GLN A 16 21.04 -6.52 -7.76
N HIS A 17 19.72 -6.60 -7.97
CA HIS A 17 18.91 -5.46 -8.35
C HIS A 17 17.49 -5.57 -7.75
N PRO A 18 16.87 -4.45 -7.33
CA PRO A 18 15.50 -4.46 -6.81
C PRO A 18 14.45 -5.03 -7.77
N SER A 19 14.71 -5.03 -9.08
CA SER A 19 13.82 -5.69 -10.05
C SER A 19 13.67 -7.18 -9.78
N GLU A 20 14.72 -7.88 -9.34
CA GLU A 20 14.66 -9.31 -9.02
C GLU A 20 13.74 -9.57 -7.82
N ILE A 21 13.72 -8.64 -6.85
CA ILE A 21 12.80 -8.68 -5.70
C ILE A 21 11.36 -8.45 -6.16
N MET A 22 11.15 -7.50 -7.09
CA MET A 22 9.83 -7.26 -7.67
C MET A 22 9.36 -8.44 -8.52
N ASP A 23 10.24 -9.06 -9.31
CA ASP A 23 9.92 -10.24 -10.12
C ASP A 23 9.52 -11.42 -9.20
N GLU A 24 10.23 -11.61 -8.09
CA GLU A 24 9.84 -12.60 -7.07
C GLU A 24 8.47 -12.27 -6.45
N ALA A 25 8.24 -11.02 -6.04
CA ALA A 25 6.97 -10.60 -5.49
C ALA A 25 5.81 -10.77 -6.48
N ALA A 26 6.02 -10.43 -7.76
CA ALA A 26 5.06 -10.64 -8.85
C ALA A 26 4.76 -12.12 -9.10
N SER A 27 5.75 -13.00 -8.90
CA SER A 27 5.55 -14.45 -9.02
C SER A 27 4.66 -15.05 -7.91
N LEU A 28 4.60 -14.39 -6.75
CA LEU A 28 3.88 -14.87 -5.56
C LEU A 28 2.53 -14.17 -5.35
N ALA A 29 2.45 -12.88 -5.63
CA ALA A 29 1.27 -12.06 -5.39
C ALA A 29 0.51 -11.83 -6.70
N GLY A 30 -0.65 -12.48 -6.86
CA GLY A 30 -1.45 -12.39 -8.08
C GLY A 30 -1.85 -10.96 -8.48
N TYR A 31 -2.00 -10.05 -7.52
CA TYR A 31 -2.27 -8.63 -7.79
C TYR A 31 -1.12 -7.89 -8.49
N PHE A 32 0.09 -8.43 -8.44
CA PHE A 32 1.27 -7.86 -9.07
C PHE A 32 1.80 -8.73 -10.23
N ALA A 33 1.02 -9.71 -10.70
CA ALA A 33 1.49 -10.70 -11.67
C ALA A 33 2.09 -10.13 -12.97
N GLY A 34 1.68 -8.92 -13.36
CA GLY A 34 2.25 -8.17 -14.48
C GLY A 34 3.19 -7.03 -14.13
N VAL A 35 3.47 -6.76 -12.86
CA VAL A 35 4.37 -5.66 -12.51
C VAL A 35 5.80 -6.04 -12.88
N SER A 36 6.42 -5.27 -13.77
CA SER A 36 7.85 -5.34 -14.07
C SER A 36 8.48 -3.96 -14.12
N TYR A 37 9.80 -3.89 -13.89
CA TYR A 37 10.57 -2.66 -14.03
C TYR A 37 10.51 -2.12 -15.46
N GLU A 38 10.64 -2.99 -16.46
CA GLU A 38 10.55 -2.63 -17.89
C GLU A 38 9.27 -1.85 -18.22
N ARG A 39 8.12 -2.24 -17.63
CA ARG A 39 6.83 -1.57 -17.84
C ARG A 39 6.72 -0.22 -17.11
N LEU A 40 7.51 0.02 -16.06
CA LEU A 40 7.53 1.27 -15.29
C LEU A 40 8.55 2.29 -15.82
N GLU A 41 9.52 1.86 -16.63
CA GLU A 41 10.52 2.75 -17.20
C GLU A 41 9.90 3.86 -18.06
N GLY A 42 10.60 5.00 -18.18
CA GLY A 42 10.19 6.09 -19.06
C GLY A 42 9.00 6.91 -18.55
N PHE A 43 8.84 7.07 -17.23
CA PHE A 43 7.71 7.78 -16.60
C PHE A 43 6.35 7.10 -16.79
N ASN A 44 6.35 5.80 -17.08
CA ASN A 44 5.12 5.00 -17.11
C ASN A 44 4.64 4.66 -15.70
N SER A 45 3.41 4.18 -15.60
CA SER A 45 2.78 3.77 -14.34
C SER A 45 1.90 2.56 -14.57
N GLN A 46 1.72 1.75 -13.53
CA GLN A 46 0.81 0.61 -13.52
C GLN A 46 -0.08 0.70 -12.28
N ILE A 47 -1.39 0.70 -12.46
CA ILE A 47 -2.35 0.75 -11.37
C ILE A 47 -2.72 -0.67 -10.96
N TRP A 48 -2.17 -1.16 -9.86
CA TRP A 48 -2.47 -2.51 -9.39
C TRP A 48 -3.97 -2.64 -8.99
N PRO A 49 -4.63 -3.79 -9.23
CA PRO A 49 -4.08 -5.04 -9.77
C PRO A 49 -3.55 -4.99 -11.21
N VAL A 50 -2.44 -5.69 -11.48
CA VAL A 50 -1.85 -5.80 -12.83
C VAL A 50 -1.81 -7.26 -13.25
N ALA A 51 -2.56 -7.60 -14.30
CA ALA A 51 -2.59 -8.94 -14.89
C ALA A 51 -1.26 -9.26 -15.58
N LYS A 52 -0.96 -10.55 -15.79
CA LYS A 52 0.35 -11.03 -16.29
C LYS A 52 0.78 -10.39 -17.63
N ASP A 53 -0.16 -10.09 -18.50
CA ASP A 53 0.07 -9.42 -19.79
C ASP A 53 0.38 -7.92 -19.66
N GLY A 54 0.25 -7.34 -18.46
CA GLY A 54 0.51 -5.95 -18.16
C GLY A 54 -0.74 -5.08 -18.13
N THR A 55 -1.94 -5.63 -18.33
CA THR A 55 -3.18 -4.87 -18.16
C THR A 55 -3.36 -4.50 -16.70
N ASP A 56 -3.47 -3.21 -16.43
CA ASP A 56 -3.66 -2.65 -15.10
C ASP A 56 -5.14 -2.35 -14.82
N THR A 57 -5.46 -1.96 -13.58
CA THR A 57 -6.84 -1.83 -13.10
C THR A 57 -7.09 -0.42 -12.53
N PRO A 58 -7.33 0.59 -13.38
CA PRO A 58 -7.57 1.97 -12.95
C PRO A 58 -8.84 2.15 -12.11
N ILE A 59 -9.85 1.28 -12.31
CA ILE A 59 -11.14 1.35 -11.63
C ILE A 59 -11.40 -0.01 -10.97
N LEU A 60 -11.68 0.00 -9.67
CA LEU A 60 -12.03 -1.21 -8.93
C LEU A 60 -13.55 -1.45 -8.96
N PHE A 61 -13.93 -2.73 -8.85
CA PHE A 61 -15.31 -3.18 -8.64
C PHE A 61 -16.30 -2.92 -9.80
N GLU A 62 -15.80 -2.88 -11.04
CA GLU A 62 -16.66 -2.71 -12.24
C GLU A 62 -17.66 -3.87 -12.43
N GLU A 63 -17.26 -5.09 -12.08
CA GLU A 63 -18.08 -6.30 -12.23
C GLU A 63 -18.73 -6.77 -10.92
N GLY A 64 -18.28 -6.24 -9.78
CA GLY A 64 -18.73 -6.64 -8.44
C GLY A 64 -17.71 -6.33 -7.35
N PHE A 65 -18.16 -6.40 -6.09
CA PHE A 65 -17.29 -6.13 -4.93
C PHE A 65 -16.43 -7.35 -4.57
N ALA A 66 -15.23 -7.12 -4.02
CA ALA A 66 -14.30 -8.18 -3.58
C ALA A 66 -14.75 -8.85 -2.25
N VAL A 67 -15.99 -9.32 -2.22
CA VAL A 67 -16.60 -10.10 -1.13
C VAL A 67 -17.31 -11.31 -1.73
N GLU A 68 -17.54 -12.35 -0.92
CA GLU A 68 -17.98 -13.67 -1.38
C GLU A 68 -19.24 -13.66 -2.29
N ASP A 69 -20.20 -12.77 -2.04
CA ASP A 69 -21.44 -12.65 -2.81
C ASP A 69 -21.42 -11.55 -3.88
N GLY A 70 -20.29 -10.84 -4.03
CA GLY A 70 -20.09 -9.79 -5.02
C GLY A 70 -20.84 -8.48 -4.74
N LYS A 71 -21.52 -8.32 -3.60
CA LYS A 71 -22.43 -7.19 -3.35
C LYS A 71 -21.86 -6.18 -2.36
N ALA A 72 -22.23 -4.91 -2.54
CA ALA A 72 -21.94 -3.87 -1.56
C ALA A 72 -22.62 -4.20 -0.22
N ARG A 73 -21.88 -4.02 0.88
CA ARG A 73 -22.43 -4.13 2.23
C ARG A 73 -22.86 -2.74 2.70
N LEU A 74 -24.17 -2.56 2.91
CA LEU A 74 -24.71 -1.34 3.50
C LEU A 74 -24.83 -1.52 5.01
N ILE A 75 -24.05 -0.75 5.77
CA ILE A 75 -24.00 -0.85 7.23
C ILE A 75 -24.49 0.48 7.82
N PRO A 76 -25.60 0.49 8.60
CA PRO A 76 -26.01 1.70 9.30
C PRO A 76 -25.02 2.01 10.41
N LEU A 77 -24.70 3.29 10.56
CA LEU A 77 -23.83 3.78 11.63
C LEU A 77 -24.65 4.52 12.67
N GLU A 78 -24.39 4.21 13.94
CA GLU A 78 -24.87 5.02 15.07
C GLU A 78 -23.76 5.99 15.50
N TRP A 79 -24.14 7.21 15.88
CA TRP A 79 -23.18 8.15 16.42
C TRP A 79 -22.71 7.69 17.80
N THR A 80 -21.39 7.62 17.97
CA THR A 80 -20.75 7.33 19.26
C THR A 80 -20.11 8.62 19.78
N PRO A 81 -20.39 9.04 21.03
CA PRO A 81 -19.75 10.22 21.58
C PRO A 81 -18.23 10.06 21.62
N PRO A 82 -17.45 11.11 21.29
CA PRO A 82 -16.02 11.09 21.50
C PRO A 82 -15.72 11.04 23.00
N PHE A 83 -14.49 10.67 23.33
CA PHE A 83 -14.02 10.76 24.70
C PHE A 83 -14.06 12.22 25.18
N GLU A 84 -14.75 12.47 26.29
CA GLU A 84 -14.76 13.78 26.96
C GLU A 84 -13.72 13.78 28.08
N ALA A 85 -12.73 14.67 27.97
CA ALA A 85 -11.77 14.89 29.03
C ALA A 85 -12.41 15.64 30.21
N GLY A 86 -11.88 15.46 31.41
CA GLY A 86 -12.36 16.17 32.60
C GLY A 86 -12.13 17.68 32.52
N ALA A 87 -12.76 18.44 33.41
CA ALA A 87 -12.73 19.91 33.42
C ALA A 87 -11.32 20.55 33.52
N GLU A 88 -10.30 19.78 33.88
CA GLU A 88 -8.89 20.19 33.86
C GLU A 88 -8.32 20.34 32.44
N TYR A 89 -8.93 19.71 31.44
CA TYR A 89 -8.49 19.72 30.04
C TYR A 89 -9.54 20.46 29.18
N ASP A 90 -9.51 21.79 29.19
CA ASP A 90 -10.49 22.68 28.56
C ASP A 90 -10.19 23.02 27.07
N LEU A 91 -9.14 22.42 26.50
CA LEU A 91 -8.74 22.62 25.11
C LEU A 91 -8.94 21.35 24.27
N HIS A 92 -9.44 21.53 23.05
CA HIS A 92 -9.47 20.50 22.03
C HIS A 92 -8.24 20.63 21.11
N LEU A 93 -7.34 19.66 21.15
CA LEU A 93 -6.18 19.60 20.25
C LEU A 93 -6.52 18.84 18.97
N ASN A 94 -6.23 19.45 17.83
CA ASN A 94 -6.32 18.83 16.51
C ASN A 94 -4.98 19.03 15.79
N ASN A 95 -4.47 17.99 15.12
CA ASN A 95 -3.23 18.07 14.36
C ASN A 95 -3.50 18.00 12.85
N GLY A 96 -2.60 18.59 12.07
CA GLY A 96 -2.71 18.68 10.63
C GLY A 96 -1.34 18.60 9.95
N ARG A 97 -1.34 18.80 8.64
CA ARG A 97 -0.12 18.83 7.81
C ARG A 97 0.05 20.21 7.21
N LEU A 98 1.30 20.57 6.91
CA LEU A 98 1.65 21.76 6.14
C LEU A 98 1.98 21.35 4.71
N LEU A 99 1.72 22.23 3.75
CA LEU A 99 2.02 21.97 2.34
C LEU A 99 3.54 21.85 2.12
N GLU A 100 4.30 22.67 2.84
CA GLU A 100 5.73 22.87 2.66
C GLU A 100 6.59 21.84 3.40
N HIS A 101 6.04 21.18 4.43
CA HIS A 101 6.78 20.28 5.30
C HIS A 101 6.21 18.86 5.26
N PHE A 102 7.07 17.89 4.95
CA PHE A 102 6.72 16.48 5.00
C PHE A 102 6.70 15.96 6.46
N HIS A 103 6.00 14.85 6.68
CA HIS A 103 5.54 14.36 7.99
C HIS A 103 6.58 14.40 9.12
N GLU A 104 7.83 14.03 8.83
CA GLU A 104 8.87 13.89 9.85
C GLU A 104 9.78 15.13 9.98
N GLY A 105 9.79 16.02 8.99
CA GLY A 105 10.60 17.24 9.02
C GLY A 105 12.11 17.02 9.07
N ASN A 106 12.61 15.82 8.72
CA ASN A 106 14.04 15.50 8.70
C ASN A 106 14.78 16.45 7.74
N MET A 107 15.58 17.35 8.32
CA MET A 107 16.60 18.17 7.66
C MET A 107 17.98 17.64 7.99
#